data_AF-A0A401TQN2-F1
#
_entry.id   AF-A0A401TQN2-F1
#
_cell.length_a   1.000
_cell.length_b   1.000
_cell.length_c   1.000
_cell.angle_alpha   90.00
_cell.angle_beta   90.00
_cell.angle_gamma   90.00
#
_symmetry.space_group_name_H-M   'P 1'
#
loop_
_entity.id
_entity.type
_entity.pdbx_description
1 polymer ?
#
loop_
_entity_poly.entity_id
_entity_poly.type
_entity_poly.pdbx_seq_one_letter_code
_entity_poly.pdbx_strand_id
1 'polypeptide(L)'
;DALDTAETLKAQFPRLVIEASGGISKDTLSQYFSPHIDIISLGYLTQHYAAVDFSLKIVGETELGNGEAQGATLGPDAAASRRDFAF
;
A
#
# COMPACT_ATOMS: atom_id res chain seq x y z
N ASP A 1 16.09 -10.69 -23.80
CA ASP A 1 15.95 -10.12 -22.44
C ASP A 1 15.05 -11.04 -21.57
N ALA A 2 14.50 -10.59 -20.44
CA ALA A 2 13.59 -11.40 -19.62
C ALA A 2 12.26 -11.75 -20.32
N LEU A 3 11.74 -10.85 -21.16
CA LEU A 3 10.50 -11.05 -21.92
C LEU A 3 10.71 -12.04 -23.05
N ASP A 4 11.78 -11.89 -23.84
CA ASP A 4 12.13 -12.83 -24.92
C ASP A 4 12.35 -14.24 -24.37
N THR A 5 12.98 -14.32 -23.19
CA THR A 5 13.25 -15.59 -22.52
C THR A 5 11.93 -16.25 -22.09
N ALA A 6 11.00 -15.47 -21.52
CA ALA A 6 9.69 -15.98 -21.11
C ALA A 6 8.87 -16.47 -22.30
N GLU A 7 8.86 -15.73 -23.42
CA GLU A 7 8.20 -16.13 -24.66
C GLU A 7 8.78 -17.46 -25.19
N THR A 8 10.12 -17.54 -25.29
CA THR A 8 10.82 -18.73 -25.78
C THR A 8 10.49 -19.95 -24.93
N LEU A 9 10.49 -19.80 -23.60
CA LEU A 9 10.19 -20.89 -22.68
C LEU A 9 8.73 -21.32 -22.74
N LYS A 10 7.77 -20.38 -22.84
CA LYS A 10 6.35 -20.71 -23.02
C LYS A 10 6.07 -21.40 -24.35
N ALA A 11 6.78 -21.03 -25.42
CA ALA A 11 6.66 -21.69 -26.72
C ALA A 11 7.08 -23.17 -26.66
N GLN A 12 8.16 -23.47 -25.92
CA GLN A 12 8.65 -24.84 -25.75
C GLN A 12 7.85 -25.64 -24.71
N PHE A 13 7.40 -24.97 -23.65
CA PHE A 13 6.70 -25.58 -22.53
C PHE A 13 5.42 -24.79 -22.21
N PRO A 14 4.31 -25.00 -22.95
CA PRO A 14 3.10 -24.18 -22.81
C PRO A 14 2.46 -24.19 -21.43
N ARG A 15 2.74 -25.21 -20.61
CA ARG A 15 2.22 -25.35 -19.24
C ARG A 15 3.19 -24.85 -18.16
N LEU A 16 4.38 -24.38 -18.53
CA LEU A 16 5.34 -23.84 -17.58
C LEU A 16 4.80 -22.56 -16.97
N VAL A 17 4.87 -22.43 -15.64
CA VAL A 17 4.57 -21.19 -14.93
C VAL A 17 5.87 -20.40 -14.78
N ILE A 18 5.84 -19.12 -15.14
CA ILE A 18 7.00 -18.24 -15.10
C ILE A 18 6.76 -17.11 -14.09
N GLU A 19 7.70 -16.98 -13.15
CA GLU A 19 7.74 -15.89 -12.18
C GLU A 19 8.89 -14.94 -12.50
N ALA A 20 8.61 -13.64 -12.53
CA ALA A 20 9.62 -12.59 -12.54
C ALA A 20 9.81 -12.02 -11.12
N SER A 21 11.06 -11.92 -10.67
CA SER A 21 11.42 -11.45 -9.33
C SER A 21 12.77 -10.73 -9.31
N GLY A 22 13.03 -10.01 -8.21
CA GLY A 22 14.32 -9.37 -7.95
C GLY A 22 14.47 -7.96 -8.55
N GLY A 23 14.76 -6.96 -7.71
CA GLY A 23 15.08 -5.60 -8.16
C GLY A 23 13.93 -4.82 -8.81
N ILE A 24 12.70 -5.33 -8.77
CA ILE A 24 11.52 -4.68 -9.36
C ILE A 24 10.99 -3.61 -8.41
N SER A 25 10.91 -2.36 -8.90
CA SER A 25 10.33 -1.23 -8.19
C SER A 25 8.96 -0.87 -8.78
N LYS A 26 8.26 0.08 -8.17
CA LYS A 26 6.99 0.60 -8.70
C LYS A 26 7.16 1.16 -10.13
N ASP A 27 8.30 1.77 -10.42
CA ASP A 27 8.57 2.41 -11.71
C ASP A 27 8.94 1.39 -12.80
N THR A 28 9.62 0.29 -12.43
CA THR A 28 10.05 -0.75 -13.37
C THR A 28 9.03 -1.87 -13.53
N LEU A 29 8.04 -1.98 -12.64
CA LEU A 29 7.03 -3.06 -12.64
C LEU A 29 6.36 -3.26 -14.00
N SER A 30 5.96 -2.17 -14.65
CA SER A 30 5.25 -2.22 -15.95
C SER A 30 6.07 -2.85 -17.07
N GLN A 31 7.41 -2.83 -16.97
CA GLN A 31 8.32 -3.42 -17.95
C GLN A 31 8.28 -4.96 -17.93
N TYR A 32 7.75 -5.56 -16.86
CA TYR A 32 7.59 -7.00 -16.71
C TYR A 32 6.18 -7.49 -17.06
N PHE A 33 5.28 -6.60 -17.48
CA PHE A 33 3.94 -7.00 -17.94
C PHE A 33 4.03 -7.66 -19.31
N SER A 34 3.78 -8.96 -19.36
CA SER A 34 3.86 -9.77 -20.56
C SER A 34 2.84 -10.91 -20.52
N PRO A 35 2.27 -11.31 -21.67
CA PRO A 35 1.42 -12.51 -21.76
C PRO A 35 2.13 -13.81 -21.35
N HIS A 36 3.47 -13.79 -21.28
CA HIS A 36 4.30 -14.96 -21.01
C HIS A 36 4.84 -15.02 -19.58
N ILE A 37 4.62 -13.98 -18.76
CA ILE A 37 4.96 -13.95 -17.34
C ILE A 37 3.65 -14.09 -16.56
N ASP A 38 3.55 -15.13 -15.74
CA ASP A 38 2.31 -15.45 -15.01
C ASP A 38 2.27 -14.75 -13.64
N ILE A 39 3.43 -14.58 -13.01
CA ILE A 39 3.55 -14.07 -11.64
C ILE A 39 4.68 -13.04 -11.60
N ILE A 40 4.45 -11.93 -10.89
CA ILE A 40 5.49 -10.96 -10.55
C ILE A 40 5.53 -10.84 -9.04
N SER A 41 6.65 -11.23 -8.43
CA SER A 41 6.83 -11.16 -6.99
C SER A 41 7.63 -9.91 -6.60
N LEU A 42 7.12 -9.18 -5.61
CA LEU A 42 7.64 -7.87 -5.20
C LEU A 42 8.03 -7.89 -3.72
N GLY A 43 9.32 -8.08 -3.43
CA GLY A 43 9.83 -7.97 -2.06
C GLY A 43 9.62 -6.59 -1.42
N TYR A 44 9.49 -5.55 -2.25
CA TYR A 44 9.16 -4.18 -1.82
C TYR A 44 7.89 -4.12 -0.96
N LEU A 45 6.88 -4.97 -1.23
CA LEU A 45 5.59 -4.97 -0.53
C LEU A 45 5.71 -5.29 0.97
N THR A 46 6.76 -6.02 1.39
CA THR A 46 6.95 -6.44 2.78
C THR A 46 8.17 -5.84 3.44
N GLN A 47 9.21 -5.50 2.67
CA GLN A 47 10.51 -5.08 3.22
C GLN A 47 10.76 -3.57 3.15
N HIS A 48 10.03 -2.84 2.30
CA HIS A 48 10.31 -1.42 2.02
C HIS A 48 9.03 -0.59 1.88
N TYR A 49 7.98 -0.95 2.63
CA TYR A 49 6.69 -0.27 2.59
C TYR A 49 6.68 0.98 3.49
N ALA A 50 5.89 1.98 3.10
CA ALA A 50 5.57 3.11 3.95
C ALA A 50 4.42 2.73 4.89
N ALA A 51 4.62 2.87 6.20
CA ALA A 51 3.54 2.67 7.17
C ALA A 51 2.48 3.77 7.00
N VAL A 52 1.21 3.39 7.08
CA VAL A 52 0.10 4.35 7.12
C VAL A 52 0.01 4.92 8.53
N ASP A 53 0.01 6.25 8.62
CA ASP A 53 -0.11 6.96 9.90
C ASP A 53 -1.58 7.05 10.32
N PHE A 54 -1.93 6.36 11.40
CA PHE A 54 -3.27 6.35 11.97
C PHE A 54 -3.27 7.03 13.33
N SER A 55 -4.32 7.80 13.62
CA SER A 55 -4.58 8.36 14.94
C SER A 55 -5.97 7.95 15.45
N LEU A 56 -6.08 7.75 16.76
CA LEU A 56 -7.35 7.49 17.43
C LEU A 56 -7.76 8.73 18.20
N LYS A 57 -8.89 9.34 17.83
CA LYS A 57 -9.50 10.46 18.58
C LYS A 57 -10.62 9.91 19.45
N ILE A 58 -10.45 9.99 20.76
CA ILE A 58 -11.51 9.66 21.73
C ILE A 58 -12.49 10.82 21.75
N VAL A 59 -13.77 10.54 21.47
CA VAL A 59 -14.87 11.51 21.60
C VAL A 59 -15.72 11.15 22.82
N GLY A 60 -16.14 12.16 23.58
CA GLY A 60 -17.05 11.97 24.72
C GLY A 60 -18.48 11.72 24.24
N GLU A 61 -19.31 11.14 25.10
CA GLU A 61 -20.70 10.75 24.82
C GLU A 61 -21.56 11.92 24.29
N THR A 62 -21.23 13.16 24.67
CA THR A 62 -21.91 14.38 24.22
C THR A 62 -21.77 14.66 22.72
N GLU A 63 -20.76 14.11 22.03
CA GLU A 63 -20.51 14.35 20.59
C GLU A 63 -21.12 13.26 19.68
N LEU A 64 -21.67 12.19 20.25
CA LEU A 64 -22.32 11.10 19.50
C LEU A 64 -23.86 11.26 19.44
N GLY A 65 -24.39 12.32 20.05
CA GLY A 65 -25.80 12.69 19.97
C GLY A 65 -26.09 13.51 18.71
N ASN A 66 -26.75 12.86 17.75
CA ASN A 66 -27.26 13.36 16.47
C ASN A 66 -26.27 13.22 15.31
N GLY A 67 -26.42 12.12 14.59
CA GLY A 67 -25.58 11.79 13.45
C GLY A 67 -25.66 12.84 12.36
N GLU A 68 -24.51 13.43 12.06
CA GLU A 68 -24.07 13.80 10.72
C GLU A 68 -22.54 13.72 10.74
N ALA A 69 -21.99 12.83 9.91
CA ALA A 69 -20.55 12.78 9.67
C ALA A 69 -20.14 14.06 8.91
N GLN A 70 -19.91 15.16 9.64
CA GLN A 70 -19.36 16.38 9.06
C GLN A 70 -17.84 16.25 9.01
N GLY A 71 -17.32 16.47 7.80
CA GLY A 71 -15.91 16.36 7.46
C GLY A 71 -15.01 17.16 8.39
N ALA A 72 -13.77 16.70 8.47
CA ALA A 72 -12.71 17.31 9.26
C ALA A 72 -12.48 18.78 8.85
N THR A 73 -13.17 19.70 9.52
CA THR A 73 -12.81 21.11 9.54
C THR A 73 -12.14 21.41 10.87
N LEU A 74 -10.85 21.73 10.81
CA LEU A 74 -10.05 22.18 11.94
C LEU A 74 -10.57 23.56 12.39
N GLY A 75 -11.37 23.58 13.46
CA GLY A 75 -11.76 24.80 14.16
C GLY A 75 -10.67 25.31 15.12
N PRO A 76 -10.63 26.61 15.43
CA PRO A 76 -9.49 27.27 16.09
C PRO A 76 -9.30 26.95 17.59
N ASP A 77 -10.10 26.04 18.16
CA ASP A 77 -10.16 25.85 19.61
C ASP A 77 -9.25 24.73 20.16
N ALA A 78 -8.19 24.38 19.44
CA ALA A 78 -7.14 23.48 19.91
C ALA A 78 -6.19 24.13 20.93
N ALA A 79 -6.64 25.16 21.66
CA ALA A 79 -5.81 25.93 22.59
C ALA A 79 -6.09 25.64 24.08
N ALA A 80 -7.13 24.88 24.44
CA ALA A 80 -7.56 24.79 25.83
C ALA A 80 -7.84 23.36 26.34
N SER A 81 -6.82 22.49 26.36
CA SER A 81 -6.71 21.49 27.43
C SER A 81 -5.29 20.95 27.55
N ARG A 82 -4.40 21.82 28.04
CA ARG A 82 -3.14 21.37 28.63
C ARG A 82 -3.51 20.70 29.95
N ARG A 83 -3.62 19.37 29.95
CA ARG A 83 -3.46 18.57 31.17
C ARG A 83 -2.23 17.73 30.99
N ASP A 84 -1.24 18.09 31.79
CA ASP A 84 0.05 17.46 31.89
C ASP A 84 -0.13 15.97 32.19
N PHE A 85 0.36 15.13 31.28
CA PHE A 85 0.82 13.79 31.64
C PHE A 85 2.33 13.81 31.44
N ALA A 86 3.03 14.15 32.53
CA ALA A 86 4.46 13.91 32.68
C ALA A 86 4.70 12.39 32.80
N PHE A 87 5.70 11.89 32.08
CA PHE A 87 6.43 10.68 32.45
C PHE A 87 7.65 11.09 33.27
#